data_AF-A0A964BXB0-F1
#
_entry.id   AF-A0A964BXB0-F1
#
_cell.length_a   1.000
_cell.length_b   1.000
_cell.length_c   1.000
_cell.angle_alpha   90.00
_cell.angle_beta   90.00
_cell.angle_gamma   90.00
#
_symmetry.space_group_name_H-M   'P 1'
#
loop_
_entity.id
_entity.type
_entity.pdbx_description
1 polymer ?
#
loop_
_entity_poly.entity_id
_entity_poly.type
_entity_poly.pdbx_seq_one_letter_code
_entity_poly.pdbx_strand_id
1 'polypeptide(L)' 'MGRKRDIKQVDAIAREFKMGGELRIAFGLFIEEEKKNGYGGTLNRRGDFTYEQLRQKAKEFLEDI' A
#
# COMPACT_ATOMS: atom_id res chain seq x y z
N MET A 1 -14.21 -4.04 3.79
CA MET A 1 -14.87 -3.28 2.70
C MET A 1 -13.99 -2.07 2.38
N GLY A 2 -13.51 -1.93 1.14
CA GLY A 2 -12.57 -0.87 0.69
C GLY A 2 -12.02 -1.09 -0.73
N ARG A 3 -11.89 -2.38 -1.11
CA ARG A 3 -11.41 -2.97 -2.37
C ARG A 3 -11.20 -2.07 -3.59
N LYS A 4 -12.17 -1.29 -4.08
CA LYS A 4 -12.02 -0.56 -5.35
C LYS A 4 -11.09 0.66 -5.30
N ARG A 5 -10.99 1.36 -4.16
CA ARG A 5 -10.12 2.55 -4.04
C ARG A 5 -8.69 2.16 -3.69
N ASP A 6 -8.52 1.23 -2.74
CA ASP A 6 -7.20 0.70 -2.38
C ASP A 6 -6.49 0.09 -3.59
N ILE A 7 -7.18 -0.73 -4.39
CA ILE A 7 -6.58 -1.32 -5.60
C ILE A 7 -6.11 -0.24 -6.58
N LYS A 8 -6.84 0.86 -6.73
CA LYS A 8 -6.43 1.96 -7.62
C LYS A 8 -5.21 2.70 -7.10
N GLN A 9 -5.13 2.94 -5.78
CA GLN A 9 -3.99 3.61 -5.18
C GLN A 9 -2.75 2.72 -5.21
N VAL A 10 -2.90 1.43 -4.90
CA VAL A 10 -1.84 0.42 -5.04
C VAL A 10 -1.37 0.32 -6.49
N ASP A 11 -2.26 0.34 -7.48
CA ASP A 11 -1.88 0.34 -8.89
C ASP A 11 -1.10 1.59 -9.30
N ALA A 12 -1.54 2.77 -8.84
CA ALA A 12 -0.86 4.03 -9.10
C ALA A 12 0.55 4.05 -8.49
N ILE A 13 0.69 3.61 -7.25
CA ILE A 13 1.98 3.48 -6.56
C ILE A 13 2.85 2.45 -7.28
N ALA A 14 2.32 1.27 -7.62
CA ALA A 14 3.05 0.26 -8.36
C ALA A 14 3.60 0.80 -9.68
N ARG A 15 2.83 1.63 -10.41
CA ARG A 15 3.32 2.32 -11.62
C ARG A 15 4.39 3.36 -11.31
N GLU A 16 4.20 4.17 -10.26
CA GLU A 16 5.15 5.22 -9.86
C GLU A 16 6.53 4.63 -9.53
N PHE A 17 6.55 3.48 -8.85
CA PHE A 17 7.78 2.79 -8.48
C PHE A 17 8.22 1.70 -9.47
N LYS A 18 7.56 1.59 -10.63
CA LYS A 18 7.82 0.56 -11.65
C LYS A 18 7.81 -0.88 -11.10
N MET A 19 6.95 -1.15 -10.12
CA MET A 19 6.72 -2.48 -9.59
C MET A 19 6.09 -3.36 -10.68
N GLY A 20 6.73 -4.48 -10.99
CA GLY A 20 6.17 -5.51 -11.85
C GLY A 20 4.92 -6.17 -11.26
N GLY A 21 4.27 -7.06 -12.02
CA GLY A 21 3.03 -7.72 -11.59
C GLY A 21 3.15 -8.46 -10.25
N GLU A 22 4.27 -9.15 -10.03
CA GLU A 22 4.55 -9.87 -8.79
C GLU A 22 4.81 -8.92 -7.61
N LEU A 23 5.64 -7.89 -7.81
CA LEU A 23 5.91 -6.86 -6.81
C LEU A 23 4.65 -6.08 -6.41
N ARG A 24 3.75 -5.81 -7.36
CA ARG A 24 2.46 -5.17 -7.09
C ARG A 24 1.58 -6.05 -6.19
N ILE A 25 1.56 -7.36 -6.41
CA ILE A 25 0.79 -8.30 -5.58
C ILE A 25 1.39 -8.37 -4.18
N ALA A 26 2.72 -8.54 -4.09
CA ALA A 26 3.44 -8.58 -2.82
C ALA A 26 3.27 -7.28 -2.03
N PHE A 27 3.34 -6.13 -2.70
CA PHE A 27 3.08 -4.83 -2.08
C PHE A 27 1.63 -4.71 -1.57
N GLY A 28 0.65 -5.22 -2.32
CA GLY A 28 -0.74 -5.28 -1.85
C GLY A 28 -0.90 -6.11 -0.56
N LEU A 29 -0.24 -7.27 -0.49
CA LEU A 29 -0.24 -8.13 0.71
C LEU A 29 0.46 -7.46 1.89
N PHE A 30 1.61 -6.82 1.66
CA PHE A 30 2.34 -6.04 2.66
C PHE A 30 1.45 -4.96 3.29
N ILE A 31 0.72 -4.21 2.47
CA ILE A 31 -0.20 -3.18 2.97
C ILE A 31 -1.34 -3.79 3.81
N GLU A 32 -1.90 -4.93 3.41
CA GLU A 32 -2.94 -5.60 4.21
C GLU A 32 -2.39 -6.10 5.56
N GLU A 33 -1.16 -6.60 5.59
CA GLU A 33 -0.48 -7.01 6.81
C GLU A 33 -0.20 -5.82 7.73
N GLU A 34 0.28 -4.70 7.19
CA GLU A 34 0.49 -3.45 7.94
C GLU A 34 -0.82 -2.90 8.52
N LYS A 35 -1.94 -3.00 7.78
CA LYS A 35 -3.27 -2.66 8.31
C LYS A 35 -3.65 -3.58 9.48
N LYS A 36 -3.36 -4.88 9.37
CA LYS A 36 -3.68 -5.87 10.41
C LYS A 36 -2.84 -5.68 11.68
N ASN A 37 -1.58 -5.30 11.52
CA ASN A 37 -0.65 -5.04 12.62
C ASN A 37 -0.85 -3.66 13.28
N GLY A 38 -1.72 -2.81 12.71
CA GLY A 38 -2.01 -1.49 13.26
C GLY A 38 -0.97 -0.42 12.93
N TYR A 39 -0.04 -0.70 12.03
CA TYR A 39 0.96 0.28 11.53
C TYR A 39 0.39 1.26 10.50
N GLY A 40 -0.94 1.36 10.44
CA GLY A 40 -1.69 2.38 9.71
C GLY A 40 -1.75 3.69 10.47
N GLY A 41 -0.64 4.43 10.49
CA GLY A 41 -0.62 5.80 11.01
C GLY A 41 -1.79 6.58 10.41
N THR A 42 -2.54 7.31 11.22
CA THR A 42 -3.60 8.23 10.77
C THR A 42 -4.57 7.64 9.74
N LEU A 43 -5.18 6.51 10.09
CA LEU A 43 -6.37 6.02 9.42
C LEU A 43 -7.34 7.19 9.18
N ASN A 44 -7.81 7.38 7.94
CA ASN A 44 -8.97 8.23 7.73
C ASN A 44 -10.16 7.69 8.55
N ARG A 45 -11.29 8.40 8.66
CA ARG A 45 -12.51 7.89 9.37
C ARG A 45 -12.95 6.47 8.93
N ARG A 46 -12.41 5.92 7.83
CA ARG A 46 -12.68 4.57 7.33
C ARG A 46 -11.62 3.51 7.64
N GLY A 47 -10.45 3.86 8.17
CA GLY A 47 -9.41 2.84 8.38
C GLY A 47 -8.46 2.62 7.21
N ASP A 48 -8.38 3.54 6.24
CA ASP A 48 -7.53 3.38 5.05
C ASP A 48 -6.30 4.29 5.08
N PHE A 49 -5.19 3.76 4.55
CA PHE A 49 -3.97 4.51 4.29
C PHE A 49 -4.23 5.64 3.28
N THR A 50 -3.63 6.80 3.54
CA THR A 50 -3.58 7.87 2.56
C THR A 50 -2.62 7.52 1.43
N TYR A 51 -2.74 8.21 0.29
CA TYR A 51 -1.81 8.00 -0.84
C TYR A 51 -0.34 8.23 -0.44
N GLU A 52 -0.07 9.24 0.38
CA GLU A 52 1.28 9.54 0.86
C GLU A 52 1.85 8.43 1.75
N GLN A 53 1.01 7.81 2.59
CA GLN A 53 1.42 6.70 3.42
C GLN A 53 1.68 5.43 2.60
N LEU A 54 0.83 5.14 1.62
CA LEU A 54 1.09 4.07 0.66
C LEU A 54 2.41 4.31 -0.08
N ARG A 55 2.74 5.55 -0.39
CA ARG A 55 4.01 5.92 -1.03
C ARG A 55 5.22 5.73 -0.12
N GLN A 56 5.10 6.07 1.17
CA GLN A 56 6.16 5.80 2.16
C GLN A 56 6.36 4.30 2.33
N LYS A 57 5.27 3.55 2.52
CA LYS A 57 5.29 2.09 2.65
C LYS A 57 5.83 1.40 1.41
N ALA A 58 5.60 1.95 0.22
CA ALA A 58 6.20 1.44 -1.01
C ALA A 58 7.72 1.63 -1.05
N LYS A 59 8.25 2.71 -0.49
CA LYS A 59 9.70 2.89 -0.34
C LYS A 59 10.26 1.88 0.65
N GLU A 60 9.65 1.78 1.84
CA GLU A 60 10.05 0.79 2.85
C GLU A 60 10.06 -0.63 2.26
N PHE A 61 9.01 -1.00 1.53
CA PHE A 61 8.90 -2.30 0.87
C PHE A 61 9.99 -2.55 -0.18
N LEU A 62 10.42 -1.52 -0.92
CA LEU A 62 11.46 -1.65 -1.95
C LEU A 62 12.87 -1.54 -1.39
N GLU A 63 13.07 -0.91 -0.22
CA GLU A 63 14.35 -0.87 0.48
C GLU A 63 14.65 -2.20 1.21
N ASP A 64 13.62 -3.01 1.50
CA ASP A 64 13.74 -4.33 2.15
C ASP A 64 13.88 -5.51 1.16
N ILE A 65 13.85 -5.25 -0.16
CA ILE A 65 14.07 -6.22 -1.25
C ILE A 65 15.52 -6.20 -1.72
#